data_AF-A0A927MTH5-F1
#
_entry.id   AF-A0A927MTH5-F1
#
_cell.length_a   1.000
_cell.length_b   1.000
_cell.length_c   1.000
_cell.angle_alpha   90.00
_cell.angle_beta   90.00
_cell.angle_gamma   90.00
#
_symmetry.space_group_name_H-M   'P 1'
#
loop_
_entity.id
_entity.type
_entity.pdbx_description
1 polymer ?
#
loop_
_entity_poly.entity_id
_entity_poly.type
_entity_poly.pdbx_seq_one_letter_code
_entity_poly.pdbx_strand_id
1 'polypeptide(L)' 'MNKRWTIGKIVEFVEKNSESKLLTTEYHGFSQKLLFKCACGSNFEKTFTKFNNNNQRKCDVCQPPKASHNV' A
#
# COMPACT_ATOMS: atom_id res chain seq x y z
N MET A 1 -18.97 -5.76 -11.99
CA MET A 1 -18.69 -6.55 -10.76
C MET A 1 -17.81 -5.73 -9.83
N ASN A 2 -18.25 -5.39 -8.63
CA ASN A 2 -17.40 -4.72 -7.63
C ASN A 2 -16.39 -5.73 -7.08
N LYS A 3 -15.10 -5.54 -7.38
CA LYS A 3 -14.04 -6.42 -6.90
C LYS A 3 -13.95 -6.29 -5.38
N ARG A 4 -14.41 -7.30 -4.64
CA ARG A 4 -14.28 -7.35 -3.17
C ARG A 4 -12.87 -7.77 -2.78
N TRP A 5 -12.20 -6.89 -2.04
CA TRP A 5 -10.88 -7.13 -1.47
C TRP A 5 -11.00 -7.84 -0.13
N THR A 6 -10.23 -8.92 0.03
CA THR A 6 -10.01 -9.63 1.29
C THR A 6 -8.53 -9.51 1.65
N ILE A 7 -8.18 -9.73 2.92
CA ILE A 7 -6.78 -9.65 3.34
C ILE A 7 -5.86 -10.56 2.51
N GLY A 8 -6.29 -11.81 2.23
CA GLY A 8 -5.51 -12.74 1.39
C GLY A 8 -5.25 -12.21 -0.02
N LYS A 9 -6.27 -11.65 -0.68
CA LYS A 9 -6.10 -11.04 -2.01
C LYS A 9 -5.18 -9.82 -1.99
N ILE A 10 -5.19 -9.07 -0.89
CA ILE A 10 -4.30 -7.91 -0.71
C ILE A 10 -2.85 -8.40 -0.55
N VAL A 11 -2.60 -9.43 0.27
CA VAL A 11 -1.27 -10.04 0.43
C VAL A 11 -0.71 -10.48 -0.92
N GLU A 12 -1.48 -11.30 -1.66
CA GLU A 12 -1.06 -11.76 -2.99
C GLU A 12 -0.78 -10.60 -3.95
N PHE A 13 -1.62 -9.56 -3.91
CA PHE A 13 -1.43 -8.40 -4.77
C PHE A 13 -0.13 -7.67 -4.42
N VAL A 14 0.14 -7.45 -3.14
CA VAL A 14 1.34 -6.76 -2.65
C VAL A 14 2.60 -7.51 -3.07
N GLU A 15 2.64 -8.83 -2.87
CA GLU A 15 3.79 -9.67 -3.23
C GLU A 15 4.02 -9.76 -4.74
N LYS A 16 2.95 -9.81 -5.54
CA LYS A 16 3.05 -9.87 -7.02
C LYS A 16 3.42 -8.54 -7.67
N ASN A 17 3.14 -7.41 -7.02
CA ASN A 17 3.23 -6.08 -7.64
C ASN A 17 4.26 -5.15 -6.98
N SER A 18 4.97 -5.61 -5.95
CA SER A 18 5.96 -4.80 -5.24
C SER A 18 6.97 -5.66 -4.48
N GLU A 19 8.05 -5.02 -4.07
CA GLU A 19 9.04 -5.61 -3.15
C GLU A 19 8.68 -5.34 -1.68
N SER A 20 7.53 -4.71 -1.43
CA SER A 20 7.03 -4.45 -0.07
C SER A 20 6.29 -5.67 0.47
N LYS A 21 6.22 -5.80 1.80
CA LYS A 21 5.45 -6.84 2.50
C LYS A 21 4.30 -6.22 3.28
N LEU A 22 3.13 -6.83 3.25
CA LEU A 22 2.01 -6.45 4.12
C LEU A 22 2.25 -6.99 5.53
N LEU A 23 2.12 -6.14 6.55
CA LEU A 23 2.23 -6.54 7.96
C LEU A 23 0.87 -6.58 8.67
N THR A 24 -0.13 -5.84 8.17
CA THR A 24 -1.49 -5.92 8.71
C THR A 24 -2.11 -7.29 8.44
N THR A 25 -2.79 -7.85 9.44
CA THR A 25 -3.43 -9.17 9.38
C THR A 25 -4.95 -9.12 9.16
N GLU A 26 -5.57 -7.94 9.31
CA GLU A 26 -7.03 -7.77 9.19
C GLU A 26 -7.41 -6.62 8.25
N TYR A 27 -8.50 -6.81 7.47
CA TYR A 27 -8.98 -5.83 6.50
C TYR A 27 -10.44 -5.46 6.72
N HIS A 28 -10.71 -4.23 7.15
CA HIS A 28 -12.06 -3.73 7.45
C HIS A 28 -12.66 -2.83 6.34
N GLY A 29 -11.88 -2.40 5.35
CA GLY A 29 -12.40 -1.60 4.24
C GLY A 29 -11.40 -0.63 3.60
N PHE A 30 -11.86 0.09 2.58
CA PHE A 30 -11.01 0.92 1.71
C PHE A 30 -10.36 2.12 2.40
N SER A 31 -10.98 2.63 3.46
CA SER A 31 -10.45 3.75 4.26
C SER A 31 -9.40 3.32 5.29
N GLN A 32 -9.29 2.02 5.59
CA GLN A 32 -8.30 1.53 6.54
C GLN A 32 -6.89 1.73 5.98
N LYS A 33 -6.01 2.31 6.79
CA LYS A 33 -4.56 2.28 6.55
C LYS A 33 -4.03 0.91 6.89
N LEU A 34 -3.19 0.38 6.02
CA LEU A 34 -2.48 -0.88 6.20
C LEU A 34 -1.01 -0.59 6.43
N LEU A 35 -0.41 -1.37 7.32
CA LEU A 35 1.01 -1.34 7.62
C LEU A 35 1.76 -2.22 6.63
N PHE A 36 2.78 -1.64 6.01
CA PHE A 36 3.66 -2.31 5.07
C PHE A 36 5.11 -2.18 5.53
N LYS A 37 5.95 -3.13 5.12
CA LYS A 37 7.40 -3.06 5.21
C LYS A 37 7.98 -2.88 3.81
N CYS A 38 8.70 -1.79 3.59
CA CYS A 38 9.38 -1.52 2.33
C CYS A 38 10.63 -2.41 2.19
N ALA A 39 11.11 -2.58 0.95
CA ALA A 39 12.37 -3.28 0.65
C ALA A 39 13.59 -2.67 1.36
N CYS A 40 13.59 -1.36 1.62
CA CYS A 40 14.64 -0.69 2.41
C CYS A 40 14.61 -1.01 3.91
N GLY A 41 13.63 -1.78 4.38
CA GLY A 41 13.46 -2.15 5.78
C GLY A 41 12.52 -1.24 6.57
N SER A 42 12.23 -0.02 6.10
CA SER A 42 11.33 0.90 6.79
C SER A 42 9.87 0.48 6.71
N ASN A 43 9.14 0.73 7.79
CA ASN A 43 7.69 0.57 7.86
C ASN A 43 6.97 1.82 7.34
N PHE A 44 5.82 1.64 6.69
CA PHE A 44 4.98 2.75 6.26
C PHE A 44 3.51 2.35 6.22
N GLU A 45 2.62 3.33 6.35
CA GLU A 45 1.17 3.11 6.39
C GLU A 45 0.47 3.79 5.22
N LYS A 46 -0.31 3.02 4.44
CA LYS A 46 -1.15 3.57 3.35
C LYS A 46 -2.46 2.80 3.22
N THR A 47 -3.49 3.43 2.65
CA THR A 47 -4.69 2.68 2.26
C THR A 47 -4.37 1.79 1.07
N PHE A 48 -5.05 0.63 0.99
CA PHE A 48 -4.87 -0.28 -0.15
C PHE A 48 -5.18 0.41 -1.49
N THR A 49 -6.17 1.29 -1.54
CA THR A 49 -6.51 2.05 -2.75
C THR A 49 -5.34 2.90 -3.26
N LYS A 50 -4.59 3.57 -2.36
CA LYS A 50 -3.40 4.35 -2.76
C LYS A 50 -2.26 3.44 -3.23
N PHE A 51 -2.11 2.29 -2.59
CA PHE A 51 -1.11 1.30 -2.96
C PHE A 51 -1.37 0.71 -4.36
N ASN A 52 -2.63 0.31 -4.64
CA ASN A 52 -3.06 -0.31 -5.89
C ASN A 52 -3.20 0.70 -7.04
N ASN A 53 -4.01 1.75 -6.87
CA ASN A 53 -4.41 2.62 -7.98
C ASN A 53 -3.35 3.70 -8.32
N ASN A 54 -2.64 4.21 -7.30
CA ASN A 54 -1.72 5.34 -7.47
C ASN A 54 -0.25 4.90 -7.53
N ASN A 55 0.02 3.59 -7.59
CA ASN A 55 1.36 3.00 -7.56
C ASN A 55 2.25 3.50 -6.41
N GLN A 56 1.65 3.91 -5.28
CA GLN A 56 2.39 4.34 -4.10
C GLN A 56 2.82 3.13 -3.25
N ARG A 57 3.68 2.29 -3.83
CA ARG A 57 4.05 0.97 -3.30
C ARG A 57 5.29 0.98 -2.40
N LYS A 58 5.94 2.14 -2.26
CA LYS A 58 7.18 2.34 -1.49
C LYS A 58 6.95 3.35 -0.35
N CYS A 59 7.81 3.30 0.66
CA CYS A 59 7.82 4.28 1.74
C CYS A 59 8.26 5.66 1.24
N ASP A 60 8.00 6.70 2.04
CA ASP A 60 8.30 8.08 1.65
C ASP A 60 9.81 8.38 1.57
N VAL A 61 10.65 7.53 2.16
CA VAL A 61 12.12 7.59 1.99
C VAL A 61 12.53 7.16 0.58
N CYS A 62 12.00 6.03 0.10
CA CYS A 62 12.33 5.50 -1.23
C CYS A 62 11.57 6.20 -2.36
N GLN A 63 10.38 6.72 -2.05
CA GLN A 63 9.53 7.41 -3.02
C GLN A 63 8.77 8.54 -2.30
N PRO A 64 9.40 9.71 -2.13
CA PRO A 64 8.76 10.84 -1.49
C PRO A 64 7.46 11.22 -2.21
N PRO A 65 6.42 11.65 -1.47
CA PRO A 65 5.18 12.10 -2.07
C PRO A 65 5.46 13.26 -3.02
N LYS A 66 4.82 13.24 -4.20
CA LYS A 66 4.92 14.35 -5.15
C LYS A 66 4.44 15.62 -4.44
N ALA A 67 5.25 16.67 -4.49
CA ALA A 67 4.85 17.98 -3.99
C ALA A 67 3.56 18.39 -4.72
N SER A 68 2.53 18.76 -3.95
CA SER A 68 1.34 19.38 -4.52
C SER A 68 1.80 20.67 -5.18
N HIS A 69 1.74 20.74 -6.51
CA HIS A 69 2.13 21.92 -7.26
C HIS A 69 1.06 22.98 -7.04
N ASN A 70 1.20 23.77 -5.97
CA ASN A 70 0.59 25.09 -5.88
C ASN A 70 1.54 26.04 -6.61
N VAL A 71 1.33 26.18 -7.92
CA VAL A 71 1.78 27.34 -8.70
C VAL A 71 0.55 28.10 -9.15
#